data_AF-A0A970FGP0-F1
#
_entry.id   AF-A0A970FGP0-F1
#
_cell.length_a   1.000
_cell.length_b   1.000
_cell.length_c   1.000
_cell.angle_alpha   90.00
_cell.angle_beta   90.00
_cell.angle_gamma   90.00
#
_symmetry.space_group_name_H-M   'P 1'
#
loop_
_entity.id
_entity.type
_entity.pdbx_description
1 polymer ?
#
loop_
_entity_poly.entity_id
_entity_poly.type
_entity_poly.pdbx_seq_one_letter_code
_entity_poly.pdbx_strand_id
1 'polypeptide(L)'
;MNDTRFFPAGLHLLCAPSHREGEFILERRFAQVYAAANEISLDFDSLIAFIRRWCEAEGIVRDGQSASFSGVSAAGEYSGTVTRFRDEISVLIFLEGEGRKRYRVLGVFDDYSWLVMYQEPLTGEWRSWPGAARDYEGVERDRTDERSAREGFDWVCGRRIIARARLMRGDEIVAEYRAPTCRMR
;
A
#
# COMPACT_ATOMS: atom_id res chain seq x y z
N MET A 1 -17.86 -1.63 -15.44
CA MET A 1 -17.34 -0.26 -15.61
C MET A 1 -16.11 -0.33 -16.51
N ASN A 2 -15.84 0.72 -17.30
CA ASN A 2 -14.83 0.68 -18.36
C ASN A 2 -13.52 1.32 -17.83
N ASP A 3 -12.95 0.70 -16.80
CA ASP A 3 -11.82 1.22 -16.02
C ASP A 3 -10.52 1.32 -16.86
N THR A 4 -10.50 0.65 -18.02
CA THR A 4 -9.48 0.75 -19.08
C THR A 4 -9.37 2.14 -19.71
N ARG A 5 -10.37 3.02 -19.55
CA ARG A 5 -10.33 4.38 -20.10
C ARG A 5 -9.28 5.27 -19.44
N PHE A 6 -9.00 5.04 -18.16
CA PHE A 6 -8.06 5.88 -17.41
C PHE A 6 -6.67 5.26 -17.37
N PHE A 7 -6.53 3.94 -17.41
CA PHE A 7 -5.23 3.31 -17.22
C PHE A 7 -4.67 2.74 -18.54
N PRO A 8 -3.38 2.96 -18.87
CA PRO A 8 -2.40 3.78 -18.15
C PRO A 8 -2.39 5.27 -18.58
N ALA A 9 -2.89 5.61 -19.77
CA ALA A 9 -2.69 6.93 -20.38
C ALA A 9 -3.46 8.08 -19.70
N GLY A 10 -4.68 7.84 -19.22
CA GLY A 10 -5.52 8.81 -18.52
C GLY A 10 -5.27 8.90 -17.01
N LEU A 11 -4.28 8.18 -16.47
CA LEU A 11 -4.07 8.04 -15.02
C LEU A 11 -3.76 9.39 -14.38
N HIS A 12 -3.11 10.27 -15.14
CA HIS A 12 -2.77 11.63 -14.73
C HIS A 12 -3.97 12.50 -14.34
N LEU A 13 -5.16 12.22 -14.90
CA LEU A 13 -6.39 12.95 -14.56
C LEU A 13 -6.86 12.66 -13.15
N LEU A 14 -6.57 11.46 -12.65
CA LEU A 14 -6.97 11.00 -11.32
C LEU A 14 -5.89 11.26 -10.26
N CYS A 15 -4.71 11.72 -10.65
CA CYS A 15 -3.58 11.90 -9.74
C CYS A 15 -3.37 13.36 -9.35
N ALA A 16 -3.11 13.59 -8.07
CA ALA A 16 -2.67 14.88 -7.56
C ALA A 16 -1.18 15.11 -7.86
N PRO A 17 -0.74 16.35 -8.09
CA PRO A 17 0.69 16.66 -8.15
C PRO A 17 1.36 16.38 -6.79
N SER A 18 2.56 15.80 -6.83
CA SER A 18 3.43 15.62 -5.65
C SER A 18 4.26 16.88 -5.38
N HIS A 19 4.97 16.89 -4.26
CA HIS A 19 5.95 17.92 -3.91
C HIS A 19 7.17 17.96 -4.86
N ARG A 20 7.37 16.90 -5.67
CA ARG A 20 8.43 16.80 -6.67
C ARG A 20 7.86 17.04 -8.05
N GLU A 21 8.55 17.86 -8.82
CA GLU A 21 8.17 18.16 -10.21
C GLU A 21 8.13 16.88 -11.06
N GLY A 22 7.07 16.73 -11.84
CA GLY A 22 6.85 15.56 -12.71
C GLY A 22 6.40 14.28 -11.99
N GLU A 23 6.21 14.31 -10.66
CA GLU A 23 5.66 13.22 -9.87
C GLU A 23 4.21 13.51 -9.48
N PHE A 24 3.37 12.49 -9.61
CA PHE A 24 1.94 12.53 -9.32
C PHE A 24 1.56 11.33 -8.45
N ILE A 25 0.57 11.50 -7.59
CA ILE A 25 0.12 10.45 -6.66
C ILE A 25 -1.37 10.20 -6.87
N LEU A 26 -1.76 8.94 -7.04
CA LEU A 26 -3.16 8.54 -7.04
C LEU A 26 -3.67 8.51 -5.60
N GLU A 27 -4.31 9.59 -5.18
CA GLU A 27 -4.88 9.77 -3.85
C GLU A 27 -6.41 9.63 -3.93
N ARG A 28 -7.01 8.83 -3.03
CA ARG A 28 -8.43 8.47 -3.09
C ARG A 28 -9.32 9.71 -3.11
N ARG A 29 -9.10 10.66 -2.20
CA ARG A 29 -9.95 11.84 -2.09
C ARG A 29 -9.83 12.72 -3.32
N PHE A 30 -8.62 12.97 -3.81
CA PHE A 30 -8.40 13.71 -5.04
C PHE A 30 -9.11 13.06 -6.24
N ALA A 31 -8.91 11.76 -6.46
CA ALA A 31 -9.51 11.03 -7.57
C ALA A 31 -11.05 11.06 -7.52
N GLN A 32 -11.63 10.89 -6.34
CA GLN A 32 -13.08 10.97 -6.12
C GLN A 32 -13.63 12.38 -6.38
N VAL A 33 -12.92 13.42 -5.93
CA VAL A 33 -13.32 14.82 -6.17
C VAL A 33 -13.26 15.14 -7.67
N TYR A 34 -12.17 14.76 -8.36
CA TYR A 34 -12.04 14.95 -9.80
C TYR A 34 -13.16 14.23 -10.56
N ALA A 35 -13.43 12.96 -10.22
CA ALA A 35 -14.45 12.16 -10.86
C ALA A 35 -15.85 12.78 -10.67
N ALA A 36 -16.18 13.19 -9.43
CA ALA A 36 -17.45 13.84 -9.12
C ALA A 36 -17.62 15.16 -9.90
N ALA A 37 -16.56 15.98 -10.00
CA ALA A 37 -16.60 17.25 -10.71
C ALA A 37 -16.80 17.11 -12.23
N ASN A 38 -16.47 15.94 -12.78
CA ASN A 38 -16.59 15.64 -14.22
C ASN A 38 -17.71 14.63 -14.53
N GLU A 39 -18.62 14.38 -13.58
CA GLU A 39 -19.73 13.43 -13.72
C GLU A 39 -19.28 11.99 -14.07
N ILE A 40 -18.08 11.62 -13.65
CA ILE A 40 -17.50 10.29 -13.83
C ILE A 40 -17.87 9.43 -12.63
N SER A 41 -18.54 8.30 -12.88
CA SER A 41 -18.72 7.27 -11.86
C SER A 41 -17.39 6.56 -11.63
N LEU A 42 -16.77 6.82 -10.47
CA LEU A 42 -15.51 6.21 -10.06
C LEU A 42 -15.73 5.30 -8.85
N ASP A 43 -15.53 4.01 -9.05
CA ASP A 43 -15.30 3.06 -7.97
C ASP A 43 -13.79 2.91 -7.76
N PHE A 44 -13.28 3.55 -6.71
CA PHE A 44 -11.85 3.59 -6.44
C PHE A 44 -11.29 2.21 -6.09
N ASP A 45 -12.04 1.40 -5.35
CA ASP A 45 -11.60 0.06 -4.95
C ASP A 45 -11.52 -0.87 -6.17
N SER A 46 -12.48 -0.76 -7.09
CA SER A 46 -12.41 -1.44 -8.39
C SER A 46 -11.22 -0.98 -9.25
N LEU A 47 -10.89 0.31 -9.25
CA LEU A 47 -9.70 0.84 -9.94
C LEU A 47 -8.40 0.25 -9.37
N ILE A 48 -8.24 0.22 -8.05
CA ILE A 48 -7.07 -0.38 -7.41
C ILE A 48 -6.98 -1.88 -7.74
N ALA A 49 -8.09 -2.60 -7.66
CA ALA A 49 -8.14 -4.01 -8.04
C ALA A 49 -7.81 -4.24 -9.51
N PHE A 50 -8.21 -3.33 -10.41
CA PHE A 50 -7.83 -3.37 -11.82
C PHE A 50 -6.32 -3.18 -12.00
N ILE A 51 -5.72 -2.17 -11.35
CA ILE A 51 -4.28 -1.90 -11.42
C ILE A 51 -3.47 -3.10 -10.91
N ARG A 52 -3.92 -3.74 -9.81
CA ARG A 52 -3.32 -4.99 -9.30
C ARG A 52 -3.31 -6.08 -10.37
N ARG A 53 -4.47 -6.40 -10.95
CA ARG A 53 -4.58 -7.44 -12.00
C ARG A 53 -3.72 -7.13 -13.23
N TRP A 54 -3.64 -5.86 -13.62
CA TRP A 54 -2.76 -5.45 -14.71
C TRP A 54 -1.29 -5.69 -14.37
N CYS A 55 -0.83 -5.30 -13.18
CA CYS A 55 0.53 -5.57 -12.74
C CYS A 55 0.84 -7.07 -12.70
N GLU A 56 -0.09 -7.89 -12.20
CA GLU A 56 0.05 -9.35 -12.17
C GLU A 56 0.19 -9.94 -13.58
N ALA A 57 -0.59 -9.45 -14.55
CA ALA A 57 -0.51 -9.86 -15.95
C ALA A 57 0.84 -9.50 -16.60
N GLU A 58 1.44 -8.39 -16.19
CA GLU A 58 2.80 -7.97 -16.58
C GLU A 58 3.90 -8.70 -15.78
N GLY A 59 3.54 -9.62 -14.88
CA GLY A 59 4.48 -10.40 -14.06
C GLY A 59 5.04 -9.67 -12.82
N ILE A 60 4.40 -8.57 -12.41
CA ILE A 60 4.79 -7.75 -11.27
C ILE A 60 3.95 -8.17 -10.06
N VAL A 61 4.47 -9.16 -9.33
CA VAL A 61 3.80 -9.78 -8.18
C VAL A 61 4.61 -9.65 -6.90
N ARG A 62 5.88 -9.30 -6.97
CA ARG A 62 6.79 -9.19 -5.81
C ARG A 62 7.45 -7.82 -5.77
N ASP A 63 7.85 -7.43 -4.57
CA ASP A 63 8.63 -6.21 -4.35
C ASP A 63 9.89 -6.18 -5.22
N GLY A 64 10.18 -5.02 -5.81
CA GLY A 64 11.31 -4.78 -6.70
C GLY A 64 11.13 -5.24 -8.15
N GLN A 65 10.04 -5.94 -8.49
CA GLN A 65 9.78 -6.33 -9.87
C GLN A 65 9.37 -5.15 -10.74
N SER A 66 9.77 -5.19 -12.01
CA SER A 66 9.45 -4.17 -13.01
C SER A 66 9.11 -4.79 -14.35
N ALA A 67 8.25 -4.12 -15.12
CA ALA A 67 7.96 -4.46 -16.51
C ALA A 67 7.90 -3.20 -17.38
N SER A 68 8.19 -3.37 -18.66
CA SER A 68 8.02 -2.33 -19.68
C SER A 68 6.71 -2.54 -20.41
N PHE A 69 6.02 -1.45 -20.74
CA PHE A 69 4.76 -1.49 -21.49
C PHE A 69 4.73 -0.39 -22.55
N SER A 70 3.86 -0.56 -23.53
CA SER A 70 3.58 0.44 -24.56
C SER A 70 2.13 0.33 -25.04
N GLY A 71 1.65 1.37 -25.70
CA GLY A 71 0.31 1.39 -26.28
C GLY A 71 0.03 2.65 -27.08
N VAL A 72 -1.22 2.79 -27.51
CA VAL A 72 -1.70 3.93 -28.29
C VAL A 72 -2.87 4.57 -27.55
N SER A 73 -2.83 5.90 -27.42
CA SER A 73 -3.88 6.72 -26.81
C SER A 73 -4.38 7.78 -27.79
N ALA A 74 -5.40 8.55 -27.40
CA ALA A 74 -5.84 9.70 -28.18
C ALA A 74 -4.75 10.79 -28.34
N ALA A 75 -3.77 10.83 -27.43
CA ALA A 75 -2.64 11.75 -27.48
C ALA A 75 -1.43 11.21 -28.30
N GLY A 76 -1.50 9.97 -28.79
CA GLY A 76 -0.43 9.32 -29.54
C GLY A 76 0.09 8.04 -28.87
N GLU A 77 1.21 7.53 -29.39
CA GLU A 77 1.92 6.38 -28.83
C GLU A 77 2.52 6.75 -27.46
N TYR A 78 2.47 5.79 -26.54
CA TYR A 78 3.11 5.92 -25.24
C TYR A 78 3.93 4.67 -24.93
N SER A 79 4.97 4.86 -24.14
CA SER A 79 5.76 3.78 -23.56
C SER A 79 6.08 4.09 -22.11
N GLY A 80 6.42 3.07 -21.34
CA GLY A 80 6.68 3.26 -19.93
C GLY A 80 7.25 2.05 -19.24
N THR A 81 7.54 2.25 -17.97
CA THR A 81 7.92 1.17 -17.05
C THR A 81 7.07 1.26 -15.82
N VAL A 82 6.63 0.11 -15.33
CA VAL A 82 5.99 -0.02 -14.03
C VAL A 82 6.94 -0.78 -13.11
N THR A 83 7.10 -0.27 -11.89
CA THR A 83 7.91 -0.89 -10.84
C THR A 83 7.09 -0.99 -9.57
N ARG A 84 7.16 -2.15 -8.91
CA ARG A 84 6.58 -2.34 -7.58
C ARG A 84 7.60 -2.03 -6.49
N PHE A 85 7.18 -1.22 -5.52
CA PHE A 85 7.91 -0.90 -4.29
C PHE A 85 7.01 -1.17 -3.09
N ARG A 86 7.21 -2.30 -2.42
CA ARG A 86 6.36 -2.77 -1.33
C ARG A 86 4.88 -2.83 -1.75
N ASP A 87 4.07 -1.92 -1.23
CA ASP A 87 2.63 -1.78 -1.52
C ASP A 87 2.33 -0.59 -2.46
N GLU A 88 3.39 0.04 -2.97
CA GLU A 88 3.33 1.10 -3.97
C GLU A 88 3.66 0.55 -5.35
N ILE A 89 2.98 1.09 -6.36
CA ILE A 89 3.35 0.99 -7.76
C ILE A 89 3.80 2.34 -8.27
N SER A 90 5.00 2.37 -8.85
CA SER A 90 5.55 3.52 -9.57
C SER A 90 5.44 3.26 -11.07
N VAL A 91 4.57 4.00 -11.75
CA VAL A 91 4.38 3.98 -13.19
C VAL A 91 5.08 5.18 -13.81
N LEU A 92 6.13 4.95 -14.59
CA LEU A 92 6.77 5.96 -15.40
C LEU A 92 6.19 5.89 -16.81
N ILE A 93 5.57 6.98 -17.28
CA ILE A 93 5.03 7.08 -18.64
C ILE A 93 5.82 8.13 -19.41
N PHE A 94 6.18 7.78 -20.64
CA PHE A 94 6.69 8.67 -21.66
C PHE A 94 5.63 8.85 -22.74
N LEU A 95 5.21 10.09 -22.92
CA LEU A 95 4.35 10.54 -24.00
C LEU A 95 5.17 11.45 -24.93
N GLU A 96 5.05 11.22 -26.23
CA GLU A 96 5.72 12.07 -27.21
C GLU A 96 5.24 13.52 -27.07
N GLY A 97 6.17 14.48 -26.94
CA GLY A 97 5.87 15.91 -26.77
C GLY A 97 5.53 16.38 -25.34
N GLU A 98 5.09 15.49 -24.44
CA GLU A 98 4.80 15.86 -23.04
C GLU A 98 5.91 15.50 -22.04
N GLY A 99 6.88 14.69 -22.46
CA GLY A 99 8.01 14.29 -21.64
C GLY A 99 7.69 13.13 -20.69
N ARG A 100 8.49 12.99 -19.63
CA ARG A 100 8.40 11.89 -18.67
C ARG A 100 7.56 12.30 -17.46
N LYS A 101 6.56 11.49 -17.11
CA LYS A 101 5.72 11.68 -15.92
C LYS A 101 5.75 10.41 -15.07
N ARG A 102 5.87 10.58 -13.76
CA ARG A 102 5.84 9.46 -12.79
C ARG A 102 4.55 9.51 -11.99
N TYR A 103 3.84 8.39 -11.95
CA TYR A 103 2.62 8.20 -11.15
C TYR A 103 2.89 7.18 -10.07
N ARG A 104 2.59 7.53 -8.82
CA ARG A 104 2.68 6.64 -7.67
C ARG A 104 1.27 6.24 -7.26
N VAL A 105 1.04 4.94 -7.17
CA VAL A 105 -0.23 4.36 -6.72
C VAL A 105 0.06 3.59 -5.45
N LEU A 106 -0.55 4.00 -4.34
CA LEU A 106 -0.34 3.41 -3.02
C LEU A 106 -1.42 2.34 -2.74
N GLY A 107 -1.10 1.34 -1.92
CA GLY A 107 -2.05 0.34 -1.45
C GLY A 107 -2.51 -0.64 -2.54
N VAL A 108 -1.63 -0.99 -3.48
CA VAL A 108 -2.02 -1.82 -4.63
C VAL A 108 -2.09 -3.29 -4.28
N PHE A 109 -1.21 -3.83 -3.43
CA PHE A 109 -1.06 -5.27 -3.19
C PHE A 109 -1.44 -5.72 -1.78
N ASP A 110 -1.65 -4.82 -0.82
CA ASP A 110 -1.96 -5.09 0.60
C ASP A 110 -0.95 -5.99 1.32
N ASP A 111 0.13 -6.39 0.65
CA ASP A 111 1.09 -7.38 1.18
C ASP A 111 1.83 -6.85 2.40
N TYR A 112 1.99 -5.52 2.49
CA TYR A 112 2.64 -4.84 3.62
C TYR A 112 1.65 -4.24 4.60
N SER A 113 0.43 -4.78 4.68
CA SER A 113 -0.60 -4.34 5.62
C SER A 113 -0.49 -4.99 7.00
N TRP A 114 0.48 -5.88 7.23
CA TRP A 114 0.61 -6.62 8.47
C TRP A 114 1.31 -5.81 9.54
N LEU A 115 0.85 -5.94 10.78
CA LEU A 115 1.36 -5.20 11.92
C LEU A 115 1.36 -6.07 13.17
N VAL A 116 2.37 -5.90 14.01
CA VAL A 116 2.42 -6.52 15.33
C VAL A 116 2.30 -5.42 16.38
N MET A 117 1.31 -5.57 17.26
CA MET A 117 1.09 -4.68 18.40
C MET A 117 1.27 -5.45 19.70
N TYR A 118 1.93 -4.88 20.70
CA TYR A 118 2.07 -5.51 22.01
C TYR A 118 1.77 -4.54 23.14
N GLN A 119 1.31 -5.08 24.26
CA GLN A 119 1.07 -4.28 25.45
C GLN A 119 2.39 -4.13 26.21
N GLU A 120 2.85 -2.88 26.35
CA GLU A 120 4.05 -2.55 27.08
C GLU A 120 3.88 -2.91 28.57
N PRO A 121 4.83 -3.65 29.19
CA PRO A 121 4.57 -4.27 30.50
C PRO A 121 4.38 -3.30 31.66
N LEU A 122 4.95 -2.09 31.60
CA LEU A 122 4.95 -1.15 32.71
C LEU A 122 3.76 -0.19 32.65
N THR A 123 3.45 0.32 31.46
CA THR A 123 2.40 1.32 31.25
C THR A 123 1.07 0.69 30.83
N GLY A 124 1.09 -0.52 30.28
CA GLY A 124 -0.09 -1.13 29.67
C GLY A 124 -0.48 -0.51 28.33
N GLU A 125 0.33 0.39 27.77
CA GLU A 125 0.08 1.01 26.47
C GLU A 125 0.36 0.03 25.33
N TRP A 126 -0.37 0.17 24.23
CA TRP A 126 -0.09 -0.60 23.02
C TRP A 126 1.05 0.06 22.22
N ARG A 127 2.01 -0.76 21.79
CA ARG A 127 3.17 -0.36 21.00
C ARG A 127 3.31 -1.24 19.77
N SER A 128 3.74 -0.66 18.65
CA SER A 128 4.07 -1.44 17.45
C SER A 128 5.43 -2.11 17.57
N TRP A 129 5.63 -3.19 16.82
CA TRP A 129 6.94 -3.79 16.59
C TRP A 129 7.31 -3.63 15.11
N PRO A 130 8.58 -3.34 14.76
CA PRO A 130 9.75 -3.32 15.65
C PRO A 130 10.06 -1.97 16.32
N GLY A 131 9.47 -0.86 15.89
CA GLY A 131 9.84 0.50 16.30
C GLY A 131 9.38 0.92 17.71
N ALA A 132 8.54 0.13 18.40
CA ALA A 132 7.94 0.48 19.69
C ALA A 132 7.15 1.82 19.64
N ALA A 133 6.62 2.17 18.47
CA ALA A 133 5.87 3.40 18.28
C ALA A 133 4.52 3.34 18.99
N ARG A 134 4.03 4.51 19.38
CA ARG A 134 2.71 4.70 20.02
C ARG A 134 1.78 5.56 19.18
N ASP A 135 2.37 6.41 18.35
CA ASP A 135 1.70 7.34 17.46
C ASP A 135 1.45 6.68 16.11
N TYR A 136 0.40 7.15 15.43
CA TYR A 136 -0.04 6.58 14.16
C TYR A 136 1.09 6.53 13.11
N GLU A 137 1.88 7.59 12.96
CA GLU A 137 2.91 7.65 11.94
C GLU A 137 4.02 6.60 12.17
N GLY A 138 4.48 6.46 13.41
CA GLY A 138 5.45 5.41 13.74
C GLY A 138 4.89 4.00 13.57
N VAL A 139 3.61 3.78 13.91
CA VAL A 139 2.94 2.48 13.73
C VAL A 139 2.83 2.10 12.25
N GLU A 140 2.49 3.05 11.38
CA GLU A 140 2.40 2.78 9.94
C GLU A 140 3.77 2.44 9.32
N ARG A 141 4.86 3.00 9.85
CA ARG A 141 6.23 2.65 9.42
C ARG A 141 6.62 1.22 9.78
N ASP A 142 6.05 0.70 10.86
CA ASP A 142 6.29 -0.65 11.36
C ASP A 142 5.47 -1.72 10.61
N ARG A 143 4.51 -1.33 9.76
CA ARG A 143 3.80 -2.28 8.91
C ARG A 143 4.78 -3.02 8.01
N THR A 144 4.55 -4.31 7.81
CA THR A 144 5.47 -5.22 7.12
C THR A 144 4.72 -6.34 6.39
N ASP A 145 5.45 -7.24 5.73
CA ASP A 145 4.88 -8.42 5.08
C ASP A 145 4.41 -9.48 6.08
N GLU A 146 3.52 -10.38 5.64
CA GLU A 146 2.95 -11.43 6.51
C GLU A 146 4.01 -12.26 7.23
N ARG A 147 5.05 -12.70 6.51
CA ARG A 147 6.08 -13.58 7.06
C ARG A 147 6.83 -12.85 8.18
N SER A 148 7.31 -11.64 7.90
CA SER A 148 8.02 -10.81 8.87
C SER A 148 7.14 -10.48 10.09
N ALA A 149 5.85 -10.22 9.88
CA ALA A 149 4.91 -9.95 10.98
C ALA A 149 4.64 -11.19 11.84
N ARG A 150 4.52 -12.38 11.24
CA ARG A 150 4.38 -13.64 11.99
C ARG A 150 5.62 -13.95 12.82
N GLU A 151 6.81 -13.82 12.23
CA GLU A 151 8.08 -13.98 12.93
C GLU A 151 8.22 -12.99 14.10
N GLY A 152 7.87 -11.71 13.86
CA GLY A 152 7.85 -10.68 14.89
C GLY A 152 6.84 -10.96 16.00
N PHE A 153 5.64 -11.43 15.65
CA PHE A 153 4.60 -11.80 16.61
C PHE A 153 5.04 -12.95 17.51
N ASP A 154 5.59 -14.02 16.93
CA ASP A 154 6.10 -15.16 17.70
C ASP A 154 7.25 -14.73 18.62
N TRP A 155 8.15 -13.87 18.12
CA TRP A 155 9.23 -13.29 18.91
C TRP A 155 8.69 -12.49 20.11
N VAL A 156 7.70 -11.62 19.88
CA VAL A 156 7.04 -10.82 20.93
C VAL A 156 6.35 -11.72 21.95
N CYS A 157 5.61 -12.74 21.50
CA CYS A 157 4.88 -13.67 22.37
C CYS A 157 5.83 -14.51 23.25
N GLY A 158 7.02 -14.82 22.74
CA GLY A 158 8.07 -15.52 23.50
C GLY A 158 8.67 -14.70 24.64
N ARG A 159 8.39 -13.38 24.72
CA ARG A 159 8.89 -12.52 25.79
C ARG A 159 8.05 -12.71 27.05
N ARG A 160 8.68 -13.23 28.11
CA ARG A 160 8.04 -13.46 29.42
C ARG A 160 7.36 -12.23 30.04
N ILE A 161 7.85 -11.03 29.72
CA ILE A 161 7.32 -9.77 30.25
C ILE A 161 6.08 -9.28 29.51
N ILE A 162 5.85 -9.74 28.27
CA ILE A 162 4.73 -9.28 27.45
C ILE A 162 3.48 -10.06 27.84
N ALA A 163 2.50 -9.34 28.40
CA ALA A 163 1.24 -9.94 28.82
C ALA A 163 0.28 -10.17 27.64
N ARG A 164 0.33 -9.30 26.61
CA ARG A 164 -0.58 -9.36 25.46
C ARG A 164 0.11 -8.91 24.18
N ALA A 165 -0.21 -9.57 23.07
CA ALA A 165 0.21 -9.16 21.73
C ALA A 165 -0.91 -9.42 20.73
N ARG A 166 -0.91 -8.70 19.62
CA ARG A 166 -1.84 -8.81 18.50
C ARG A 166 -1.06 -8.85 17.20
N LEU A 167 -1.41 -9.79 16.35
CA LEU A 167 -1.06 -9.80 14.94
C LEU A 167 -2.26 -9.23 14.17
N MET A 168 -2.02 -8.20 13.40
CA MET A 168 -3.04 -7.45 12.67
C MET A 168 -2.75 -7.46 11.17
N ARG A 169 -3.81 -7.36 10.37
CA ARG A 169 -3.75 -7.10 8.92
C ARG A 169 -4.69 -5.93 8.64
N GLY A 170 -4.16 -4.82 8.12
CA GLY A 170 -4.91 -3.56 8.11
C GLY A 170 -5.27 -3.17 9.55
N ASP A 171 -6.56 -2.99 9.82
CA ASP A 171 -7.12 -2.72 11.14
C ASP A 171 -7.70 -3.96 11.83
N GLU A 172 -7.69 -5.11 11.16
CA GLU A 172 -8.26 -6.34 11.67
C GLU A 172 -7.26 -7.12 12.52
N ILE A 173 -7.73 -7.66 13.65
CA ILE A 173 -6.92 -8.55 14.50
C ILE A 173 -7.05 -9.96 13.96
N VAL A 174 -5.95 -10.48 13.41
CA VAL A 174 -5.85 -11.84 12.86
C VAL A 174 -5.54 -12.86 13.95
N ALA A 175 -4.72 -12.48 14.93
CA ALA A 175 -4.43 -13.31 16.11
C ALA A 175 -4.18 -12.45 17.35
N GLU A 176 -4.53 -12.96 18.52
CA GLU A 176 -4.24 -12.33 19.81
C GLU A 176 -3.59 -13.33 20.76
N TYR A 177 -2.45 -12.95 21.32
CA TYR A 177 -1.78 -13.67 22.39
C TYR A 177 -2.12 -13.04 23.74
N ARG A 178 -2.33 -13.89 24.74
CA ARG A 178 -2.43 -13.52 26.14
C ARG A 178 -1.55 -14.47 26.95
N ALA A 179 -0.64 -13.91 27.73
CA ALA A 179 0.21 -14.68 28.60
C ALA A 179 -0.66 -15.51 29.56
N PRO A 180 -0.30 -16.78 29.82
CA PRO A 180 -0.99 -17.58 30.82
C PRO A 180 -0.94 -16.85 32.16
N THR A 181 -2.09 -16.72 32.83
CA THR A 181 -2.09 -16.22 34.21
C THR A 181 -1.26 -17.18 35.04
N CYS A 182 -0.14 -16.70 35.57
CA CYS A 182 0.64 -17.46 36.53
C CYS A 182 -0.25 -17.63 37.77
N ARG A 183 -0.93 -18.77 37.90
CA ARG A 183 -1.47 -19.20 39.20
C ARG A 183 -0.25 -19.42 40.08
N MET A 184 0.09 -18.43 40.89
CA MET A 184 1.01 -18.61 42.00
C MET A 184 0.50 -19.80 42.82
N ARG A 185 1.29 -20.86 42.87
CA ARG A 185 1.14 -21.95 43.84
C ARG A 185 1.81 -21.54 45.13
#